data_AF-A0A952H7E2-F1
#
_entry.id   AF-A0A952H7E2-F1
#
_cell.length_a   1.000
_cell.length_b   1.000
_cell.length_c   1.000
_cell.angle_alpha   90.00
_cell.angle_beta   90.00
_cell.angle_gamma   90.00
#
_symmetry.space_group_name_H-M   'P 1'
#
loop_
_entity.id
_entity.type
_entity.pdbx_description
1 polymer ?
#
loop_
_entity_poly.entity_id
_entity_poly.type
_entity_poly.pdbx_seq_one_letter_code
_entity_poly.pdbx_strand_id
1 'polypeptide(L)'
;MTSTLPSASPVLTSGTPPYQDPSLTTAERVADLLERMSVEEKVGQMLQLDARDDLRDHILRRHVGSILHTSPERILEANRLTAETRLRIPLLVGEDCIHGHSFWPGATIYPTQLGMAASWDADLIARVARATAEEVAVTGVHWTFSPVLCIARDLRWGRISETFGEDPFLIGELASAMVRGYQGDGLDDPTAILATAKHFAGYSETQGGRDASEADISRRKLRSWFLPPFERVAREGCRTFMLGYQSTDGVPITVNDWLLSEVLRGEWGYTGTLITDWDNVGRIVWEQKIQPDYA
;
A
#
# COMPACT_ATOMS: atom_id res chain seq x y z
N MET A 1 -60.66 -13.10 1.65
CA MET A 1 -59.62 -13.75 0.84
C MET A 1 -58.28 -13.38 1.44
N THR A 2 -57.73 -14.30 2.23
CA THR A 2 -56.43 -14.20 2.91
C THR A 2 -55.32 -14.48 1.89
N SER A 3 -54.47 -13.50 1.63
CA SER A 3 -53.26 -13.65 0.81
C SER A 3 -52.06 -13.80 1.73
N THR A 4 -51.66 -15.04 1.99
CA THR A 4 -50.40 -15.40 2.64
C THR A 4 -49.25 -15.26 1.64
N LEU A 5 -48.36 -14.30 1.88
CA LEU A 5 -47.05 -14.25 1.23
C LEU A 5 -46.18 -15.40 1.75
N PRO A 6 -45.42 -16.10 0.90
CA PRO A 6 -44.55 -17.17 1.34
C PRO A 6 -43.35 -16.59 2.11
N SER A 7 -43.24 -16.97 3.37
CA SER A 7 -42.04 -16.84 4.18
C SER A 7 -40.96 -17.76 3.59
N ALA A 8 -40.04 -17.20 2.82
CA ALA A 8 -38.79 -17.88 2.49
C ALA A 8 -37.89 -17.84 3.73
N SER A 9 -37.87 -18.94 4.50
CA SER A 9 -36.83 -19.16 5.49
C SER A 9 -35.49 -19.34 4.76
N PRO A 10 -34.42 -18.61 5.11
CA PRO A 10 -33.12 -18.88 4.55
C PRO A 10 -32.68 -20.26 5.03
N VAL A 11 -32.45 -21.16 4.09
CA VAL A 11 -31.77 -22.43 4.35
C VAL A 11 -30.37 -22.06 4.83
N LEU A 12 -30.14 -22.19 6.13
CA LEU A 12 -28.79 -22.16 6.70
C LEU A 12 -28.05 -23.38 6.17
N THR A 13 -27.32 -23.21 5.07
CA THR A 13 -26.39 -24.22 4.58
C THR A 13 -25.33 -24.45 5.65
N SER A 14 -25.37 -25.61 6.29
CA SER A 14 -24.51 -26.03 7.41
C SER A 14 -23.08 -26.37 6.98
N GLY A 15 -22.49 -25.60 6.06
CA GLY A 15 -21.13 -25.77 5.55
C GLY A 15 -20.31 -24.49 5.71
N THR A 16 -19.00 -24.64 5.84
CA THR A 16 -18.03 -23.55 5.75
C THR A 16 -18.29 -22.78 4.44
N PRO A 17 -18.51 -21.45 4.48
CA PRO A 17 -18.68 -20.65 3.27
C PRO A 17 -17.48 -20.80 2.31
N PRO A 18 -17.67 -20.77 0.97
CA PRO A 18 -16.58 -20.93 0.01
C PRO A 18 -15.39 -19.98 0.25
N TYR A 19 -15.61 -18.72 0.62
CA TYR A 19 -14.50 -17.80 0.92
C TYR A 19 -13.57 -18.25 2.07
N GLN A 20 -14.04 -19.14 2.94
CA GLN A 20 -13.28 -19.73 4.05
C GLN A 20 -12.66 -21.10 3.70
N ASP A 21 -12.94 -21.65 2.52
CA ASP A 21 -12.36 -22.93 2.08
C ASP A 21 -10.97 -22.69 1.45
N PRO A 22 -9.87 -23.11 2.10
CA PRO A 22 -8.52 -22.90 1.58
C PRO A 22 -8.19 -23.79 0.36
N SER A 23 -9.04 -24.76 0.01
CA SER A 23 -8.85 -25.59 -1.18
C SER A 23 -9.29 -24.92 -2.48
N LEU A 24 -10.10 -23.85 -2.38
CA LEU A 24 -10.54 -23.05 -3.52
C LEU A 24 -9.48 -22.02 -3.92
N THR A 25 -9.50 -21.63 -5.19
CA THR A 25 -8.60 -20.57 -5.68
C THR A 25 -8.93 -19.23 -5.02
N THR A 26 -7.93 -18.35 -4.92
CA THR A 26 -8.13 -16.97 -4.42
C THR A 26 -9.24 -16.24 -5.17
N ALA A 27 -9.37 -16.43 -6.49
CA ALA A 27 -10.39 -15.79 -7.31
C ALA A 27 -11.81 -16.25 -6.94
N GLU A 28 -12.01 -17.56 -6.74
CA GLU A 28 -13.29 -18.12 -6.31
C GLU A 28 -13.68 -17.62 -4.91
N ARG A 29 -12.71 -17.59 -3.99
CA ARG A 29 -12.92 -17.10 -2.62
C ARG A 29 -13.26 -15.61 -2.59
N VAL A 30 -12.58 -14.79 -3.41
CA VAL A 30 -12.85 -13.36 -3.55
C VAL A 30 -14.25 -13.11 -4.13
N ALA A 31 -14.65 -13.84 -5.17
CA ALA A 31 -15.97 -13.70 -5.78
C ALA A 31 -17.09 -14.00 -4.77
N ASP A 32 -17.00 -15.13 -4.06
CA ASP A 32 -17.97 -15.50 -3.01
C ASP A 32 -18.01 -14.48 -1.86
N LEU A 33 -16.85 -13.98 -1.42
CA LEU A 33 -16.79 -12.97 -0.36
C LEU A 33 -17.46 -11.66 -0.78
N LEU A 34 -17.17 -11.15 -1.99
CA LEU A 34 -17.70 -9.88 -2.48
C LEU A 34 -19.23 -9.90 -2.64
N GLU A 35 -19.82 -11.04 -2.98
CA GLU A 35 -21.27 -11.21 -3.05
C GLU A 35 -21.92 -11.17 -1.67
N ARG A 36 -21.20 -11.58 -0.63
CA ARG A 36 -21.69 -11.60 0.76
C ARG A 36 -21.57 -10.25 1.46
N MET A 37 -20.72 -9.35 0.98
CA MET A 37 -20.43 -8.07 1.63
C MET A 37 -21.53 -7.03 1.39
N SER A 38 -21.90 -6.30 2.44
CA SER A 38 -22.68 -5.07 2.34
C SER A 38 -21.86 -3.95 1.68
N VAL A 39 -22.51 -2.84 1.33
CA VAL A 39 -21.79 -1.67 0.80
C VAL A 39 -20.84 -1.09 1.86
N GLU A 40 -21.28 -1.04 3.11
CA GLU A 40 -20.50 -0.55 4.24
C GLU A 40 -19.25 -1.40 4.48
N GLU A 41 -19.36 -2.73 4.40
CA GLU A 41 -18.21 -3.62 4.48
C GLU A 41 -17.26 -3.43 3.29
N LYS A 42 -17.78 -3.23 2.07
CA LYS A 42 -16.95 -2.95 0.87
C LYS A 42 -16.18 -1.63 1.02
N VAL A 43 -16.86 -0.58 1.47
CA VAL A 43 -16.22 0.72 1.77
C VAL A 43 -15.20 0.54 2.88
N GLY A 44 -15.53 -0.19 3.94
CA GLY A 44 -14.61 -0.49 5.05
C GLY A 44 -13.32 -1.15 4.60
N GLN A 45 -13.39 -2.10 3.66
CA GLN A 45 -12.21 -2.74 3.07
C GLN A 45 -11.31 -1.79 2.26
N MET A 46 -11.84 -0.63 1.85
CA MET A 46 -11.06 0.43 1.19
C MET A 46 -10.45 1.45 2.17
N LEU A 47 -10.70 1.28 3.47
CA LEU A 47 -10.14 2.13 4.52
C LEU A 47 -8.87 1.50 5.11
N GLN A 48 -7.85 2.34 5.30
CA GLN A 48 -6.73 2.09 6.19
C GLN A 48 -6.72 3.19 7.27
N LEU A 49 -6.75 2.81 8.55
CA LEU A 49 -6.87 3.77 9.65
C LEU A 49 -5.76 3.58 10.71
N ASP A 50 -5.37 4.67 11.36
CA ASP A 50 -4.35 4.66 12.40
C ASP A 50 -4.76 3.75 13.56
N ALA A 51 -3.93 2.76 13.89
CA ALA A 51 -4.21 1.83 14.97
C ALA A 51 -4.09 2.48 16.35
N ARG A 52 -3.53 3.68 16.48
CA ARG A 52 -3.44 4.41 17.76
C ARG A 52 -4.79 4.98 18.21
N ASP A 53 -5.72 5.16 17.28
CA ASP A 53 -7.09 5.58 17.54
C ASP A 53 -7.98 4.41 18.02
N ASP A 54 -9.30 4.62 18.08
CA ASP A 54 -10.27 3.64 18.59
C ASP A 54 -10.42 2.43 17.64
N LEU A 55 -9.70 1.34 17.93
CA LEU A 55 -9.78 0.08 17.20
C LEU A 55 -11.19 -0.53 17.19
N ARG A 56 -11.96 -0.35 18.27
CA ARG A 56 -13.33 -0.90 18.33
C ARG A 56 -14.22 -0.20 17.31
N ASP A 57 -14.11 1.12 17.23
CA ASP A 57 -14.79 1.93 16.22
C ASP A 57 -14.38 1.52 14.79
N HIS A 58 -13.07 1.45 14.56
CA HIS A 58 -12.50 1.11 13.26
C HIS A 58 -12.97 -0.26 12.75
N ILE A 59 -12.96 -1.28 13.61
CA ILE A 59 -13.20 -2.66 13.21
C ILE A 59 -14.68 -3.00 13.25
N LEU A 60 -15.38 -2.71 14.36
CA LEU A 60 -16.77 -3.16 14.53
C LEU A 60 -17.78 -2.26 13.82
N ARG A 61 -17.51 -0.95 13.72
CA ARG A 61 -18.43 0.00 13.09
C ARG A 61 -18.03 0.35 11.65
N ARG A 62 -16.74 0.61 11.41
CA ARG A 62 -16.27 1.03 10.07
C ARG A 62 -15.82 -0.12 9.17
N HIS A 63 -15.74 -1.34 9.70
CA HIS A 63 -15.33 -2.54 8.96
C HIS A 63 -14.00 -2.37 8.22
N VAL A 64 -13.06 -1.65 8.85
CA VAL A 64 -11.77 -1.28 8.25
C VAL A 64 -11.06 -2.52 7.68
N GLY A 65 -10.48 -2.41 6.48
CA GLY A 65 -9.70 -3.49 5.85
C GLY A 65 -8.25 -3.51 6.29
N SER A 66 -7.72 -2.37 6.71
CA SER A 66 -6.33 -2.26 7.12
C SER A 66 -6.13 -1.27 8.27
N ILE A 67 -5.09 -1.51 9.07
CA ILE A 67 -4.60 -0.59 10.09
C ILE A 67 -3.11 -0.34 9.90
N LEU A 68 -2.58 0.75 10.46
CA LEU A 68 -1.15 1.06 10.46
C LEU A 68 -0.68 1.62 11.82
N HIS A 69 0.64 1.65 12.06
CA HIS A 69 1.26 2.16 13.29
C HIS A 69 0.74 1.50 14.56
N THR A 70 1.01 0.21 14.71
CA THR A 70 0.44 -0.61 15.78
C THR A 70 1.51 -1.38 16.57
N SER A 71 1.15 -1.83 17.76
CA SER A 71 1.97 -2.75 18.57
C SER A 71 1.42 -4.18 18.50
N PRO A 72 2.23 -5.21 18.80
CA PRO A 72 1.77 -6.59 18.86
C PRO A 72 0.55 -6.78 19.78
N GLU A 73 0.50 -6.09 20.92
CA GLU A 73 -0.63 -6.18 21.85
C GLU A 73 -1.93 -5.66 21.21
N ARG A 74 -1.85 -4.56 20.46
CA ARG A 74 -2.98 -3.96 19.74
C ARG A 74 -3.40 -4.81 18.55
N ILE A 75 -2.48 -5.53 17.90
CA ILE A 75 -2.83 -6.51 16.85
C ILE A 75 -3.63 -7.68 17.44
N LEU A 76 -3.25 -8.18 18.62
CA LEU A 76 -4.03 -9.23 19.30
C LEU A 76 -5.44 -8.73 19.66
N GLU A 77 -5.58 -7.49 20.12
CA GLU A 77 -6.88 -6.83 20.33
C GLU A 77 -7.68 -6.75 19.02
N ALA A 78 -7.06 -6.25 17.95
CA ALA A 78 -7.68 -6.11 16.64
C ALA A 78 -8.15 -7.46 16.07
N ASN A 79 -7.40 -8.54 16.28
CA ASN A 79 -7.80 -9.90 15.90
C ASN A 79 -9.03 -10.39 16.68
N ARG A 80 -9.12 -10.10 17.98
CA ARG A 80 -10.31 -10.41 18.78
C ARG A 80 -11.53 -9.66 18.29
N LEU A 81 -11.40 -8.36 18.03
CA LEU A 81 -12.48 -7.52 17.50
C LEU A 81 -12.91 -8.00 16.10
N THR A 82 -11.96 -8.37 15.25
CA THR A 82 -12.24 -8.89 13.90
C THR A 82 -13.07 -10.17 13.96
N ALA A 83 -12.82 -11.05 14.94
CA ALA A 83 -13.60 -12.27 15.15
C ALA A 83 -15.07 -12.03 15.56
N GLU A 84 -15.38 -10.84 16.11
CA GLU A 84 -16.74 -10.41 16.44
C GLU A 84 -17.50 -9.89 15.20
N THR A 85 -16.80 -9.53 14.12
CA THR A 85 -17.44 -9.07 12.87
C THR A 85 -18.15 -10.22 12.15
N ARG A 86 -19.16 -9.87 11.34
CA ARG A 86 -20.02 -10.83 10.65
C ARG A 86 -19.27 -11.75 9.69
N LEU A 87 -18.35 -11.19 8.89
CA LEU A 87 -17.59 -11.94 7.87
C LEU A 87 -16.19 -12.35 8.33
N ARG A 88 -15.68 -11.77 9.42
CA ARG A 88 -14.34 -12.06 9.98
C ARG A 88 -13.21 -11.91 8.96
N ILE A 89 -13.28 -10.87 8.12
CA ILE A 89 -12.25 -10.57 7.12
C ILE A 89 -11.00 -10.08 7.89
N PRO A 90 -9.84 -10.73 7.73
CA PRO A 90 -8.63 -10.36 8.46
C PRO A 90 -8.11 -8.98 8.01
N LEU A 91 -7.50 -8.26 8.94
CA LEU A 91 -6.90 -6.96 8.68
C LEU A 91 -5.51 -7.10 8.05
N LEU A 92 -5.19 -6.23 7.10
CA LEU A 92 -3.80 -5.97 6.72
C LEU A 92 -3.20 -4.94 7.67
N VAL A 93 -1.96 -5.18 8.11
CA VAL A 93 -1.24 -4.27 9.01
C VAL A 93 -0.04 -3.68 8.29
N GLY A 94 -0.06 -2.36 8.10
CA GLY A 94 0.96 -1.58 7.40
C GLY A 94 1.93 -0.86 8.34
N GLU A 95 3.18 -0.68 7.91
CA GLU A 95 4.17 0.14 8.63
C GLU A 95 5.27 0.70 7.70
N ASP A 96 5.86 1.85 8.04
CA ASP A 96 7.05 2.36 7.36
C ASP A 96 8.31 1.63 7.86
N CYS A 97 8.76 0.63 7.09
CA CYS A 97 10.01 -0.12 7.36
C CYS A 97 11.08 0.19 6.31
N ILE A 98 11.27 1.48 6.02
CA ILE A 98 12.06 1.98 4.87
C ILE A 98 13.57 1.71 4.99
N HIS A 99 14.06 1.44 6.21
CA HIS A 99 15.47 1.14 6.47
C HIS A 99 15.64 0.21 7.69
N GLY A 100 14.79 -0.83 7.74
CA GLY A 100 14.63 -1.70 8.91
C GLY A 100 13.28 -1.48 9.60
N HIS A 101 13.00 -2.23 10.67
CA HIS A 101 11.77 -2.07 11.46
C HIS A 101 11.88 -0.86 12.41
N SER A 102 12.05 0.34 11.86
CA SER A 102 12.56 1.51 12.59
C SER A 102 11.72 2.01 13.76
N PHE A 103 10.42 1.67 13.79
CA PHE A 103 9.54 2.01 14.91
C PHE A 103 9.54 0.97 16.04
N TRP A 104 10.22 -0.16 15.86
CA TRP A 104 10.27 -1.22 16.87
C TRP A 104 11.54 -1.13 17.73
N PRO A 105 11.39 -1.03 19.07
CA PRO A 105 12.55 -0.97 19.96
C PRO A 105 13.46 -2.20 19.83
N GLY A 106 14.74 -1.95 19.54
CA GLY A 106 15.76 -3.00 19.42
C GLY A 106 15.86 -3.66 18.05
N ALA A 107 15.05 -3.24 17.07
CA ALA A 107 15.20 -3.67 15.69
C ALA A 107 16.49 -3.17 15.03
N THR A 108 16.93 -3.88 13.99
CA THR A 108 18.09 -3.47 13.19
C THR A 108 17.75 -2.24 12.36
N ILE A 109 18.60 -1.20 12.45
CA ILE A 109 18.49 0.01 11.63
C ILE A 109 19.58 0.01 10.57
N TYR A 110 19.17 -0.04 9.31
CA TYR A 110 20.05 0.00 8.16
C TYR A 110 20.30 1.46 7.71
N PRO A 111 21.33 1.70 6.88
CA PRO A 111 21.47 2.98 6.18
C PRO A 111 20.20 3.31 5.39
N THR A 112 19.93 4.60 5.18
CA THR A 112 18.84 4.99 4.29
C THR A 112 19.07 4.46 2.88
N GLN A 113 18.04 4.39 2.04
CA GLN A 113 18.18 3.88 0.68
C GLN A 113 19.29 4.61 -0.12
N LEU A 114 19.49 5.92 0.10
CA LEU A 114 20.58 6.66 -0.55
C LEU A 114 21.96 6.15 -0.11
N GLY A 115 22.12 5.87 1.18
CA GLY A 115 23.35 5.27 1.71
C GLY A 115 23.57 3.85 1.21
N MET A 116 22.49 3.05 1.13
CA MET A 116 22.57 1.69 0.58
C MET A 116 22.91 1.69 -0.91
N ALA A 117 22.41 2.66 -1.69
CA ALA A 117 22.68 2.77 -3.12
C ALA A 117 24.16 2.99 -3.45
N ALA A 118 24.93 3.61 -2.54
CA ALA A 118 26.36 3.79 -2.69
C ALA A 118 27.15 2.46 -2.71
N SER A 119 26.54 1.33 -2.33
CA SER A 119 27.14 0.00 -2.45
C SER A 119 27.14 -0.56 -3.88
N TRP A 120 26.21 -0.11 -4.74
CA TRP A 120 25.94 -0.70 -6.05
C TRP A 120 25.70 -2.22 -6.00
N ASP A 121 25.25 -2.75 -4.86
CA ASP A 121 25.08 -4.19 -4.61
C ASP A 121 23.60 -4.53 -4.40
N ALA A 122 22.94 -4.96 -5.48
CA ALA A 122 21.55 -5.38 -5.45
C ALA A 122 21.32 -6.61 -4.56
N ASP A 123 22.28 -7.53 -4.48
CA ASP A 123 22.16 -8.73 -3.66
C ASP A 123 22.25 -8.39 -2.16
N LEU A 124 23.11 -7.44 -1.79
CA LEU A 124 23.15 -6.89 -0.44
C LEU A 124 21.82 -6.24 -0.06
N ILE A 125 21.25 -5.43 -0.95
CA ILE A 125 19.98 -4.76 -0.70
C ILE A 125 18.82 -5.76 -0.57
N ALA A 126 18.81 -6.83 -1.38
CA ALA A 126 17.84 -7.91 -1.23
C ALA A 126 17.96 -8.60 0.15
N ARG A 127 19.19 -8.87 0.62
CA ARG A 127 19.43 -9.44 1.95
C ARG A 127 18.98 -8.50 3.08
N VAL A 128 19.19 -7.20 2.95
CA VAL A 128 18.72 -6.19 3.92
C VAL A 128 17.19 -6.19 3.98
N ALA A 129 16.51 -6.17 2.83
CA ALA A 129 15.06 -6.22 2.78
C ALA A 129 14.50 -7.54 3.34
N ARG A 130 15.19 -8.67 3.08
CA ARG A 130 14.84 -9.98 3.64
C ARG A 130 14.95 -10.03 5.16
N ALA A 131 16.06 -9.55 5.72
CA ALA A 131 16.23 -9.45 7.17
C ALA A 131 15.19 -8.50 7.81
N THR A 132 14.89 -7.38 7.13
CA THR A 132 13.81 -6.48 7.56
C THR A 132 12.46 -7.19 7.58
N ALA A 133 12.11 -7.96 6.55
CA ALA A 133 10.86 -8.71 6.50
C ALA A 133 10.72 -9.71 7.65
N GLU A 134 11.78 -10.44 7.97
CA GLU A 134 11.81 -11.39 9.08
C GLU A 134 11.61 -10.71 10.44
N GLU A 135 12.25 -9.56 10.66
CA GLU A 135 12.07 -8.78 11.89
C GLU A 135 10.67 -8.16 12.01
N VAL A 136 10.06 -7.77 10.88
CA VAL A 136 8.74 -7.14 10.83
C VAL A 136 7.60 -8.16 10.95
N ALA A 137 7.69 -9.29 10.25
CA ALA A 137 6.62 -10.29 10.23
C ALA A 137 6.30 -10.84 11.63
N VAL A 138 7.32 -11.01 12.47
CA VAL A 138 7.15 -11.53 13.84
C VAL A 138 6.46 -10.55 14.79
N THR A 139 6.36 -9.26 14.43
CA THR A 139 5.59 -8.28 15.20
C THR A 139 4.13 -8.20 14.76
N GLY A 140 3.72 -8.97 13.74
CA GLY A 140 2.35 -9.03 13.21
C GLY A 140 2.07 -8.00 12.10
N VAL A 141 3.10 -7.31 11.60
CA VAL A 141 3.01 -6.44 10.43
C VAL A 141 3.20 -7.27 9.16
N HIS A 142 2.35 -7.06 8.16
CA HIS A 142 2.31 -7.85 6.93
C HIS A 142 2.64 -7.03 5.67
N TRP A 143 2.80 -5.72 5.81
CA TRP A 143 2.86 -4.79 4.70
C TRP A 143 3.80 -3.64 5.06
N THR A 144 4.85 -3.43 4.26
CA THR A 144 5.76 -2.30 4.43
C THR A 144 5.57 -1.24 3.35
N PHE A 145 5.61 0.03 3.75
CA PHE A 145 5.59 1.18 2.85
C PHE A 145 6.99 1.49 2.27
N SER A 146 7.60 0.49 1.64
CA SER A 146 8.96 0.51 1.09
C SER A 146 9.05 -0.40 -0.15
N PRO A 147 9.85 -0.05 -1.17
CA PRO A 147 10.85 1.03 -1.23
C PRO A 147 10.35 2.36 -1.82
N VAL A 148 11.13 3.43 -1.59
CA VAL A 148 10.92 4.76 -2.19
C VAL A 148 11.69 4.88 -3.51
N LEU A 149 10.98 5.08 -4.62
CA LEU A 149 11.49 5.14 -6.00
C LEU A 149 11.55 6.57 -6.56
N CYS A 150 11.27 7.60 -5.75
CA CYS A 150 11.32 8.98 -6.21
C CYS A 150 12.72 9.36 -6.72
N ILE A 151 12.88 10.13 -7.77
CA ILE A 151 14.21 10.47 -8.33
C ILE A 151 14.74 11.76 -7.70
N ALA A 152 15.90 11.70 -7.05
CA ALA A 152 16.55 12.89 -6.49
C ALA A 152 16.99 13.85 -7.61
N ARG A 153 16.22 14.92 -7.86
CA ARG A 153 16.54 15.96 -8.86
C ARG A 153 16.76 17.33 -8.24
N ASP A 154 15.95 17.69 -7.25
CA ASP A 154 16.09 18.92 -6.49
C ASP A 154 16.56 18.60 -5.08
N LEU A 155 17.83 18.86 -4.78
CA LEU A 155 18.43 18.54 -3.48
C LEU A 155 17.86 19.35 -2.31
N ARG A 156 16.99 20.34 -2.58
CA ARG A 156 16.22 21.03 -1.53
C ARG A 156 15.08 20.18 -0.99
N TRP A 157 14.67 19.14 -1.71
CA TRP A 157 13.62 18.23 -1.28
C TRP A 157 14.01 17.51 0.01
N GLY A 158 13.12 17.52 1.01
CA GLY A 158 13.43 17.04 2.36
C GLY A 158 13.65 15.53 2.45
N ARG A 159 13.30 14.77 1.40
CA ARG A 159 13.26 13.30 1.39
C ARG A 159 14.34 12.67 0.49
N ILE A 160 15.39 13.44 0.15
CA ILE A 160 16.46 12.98 -0.74
C ILE A 160 17.17 11.74 -0.20
N SER A 161 17.34 11.62 1.12
CA SER A 161 17.99 10.46 1.74
C SER A 161 17.16 9.18 1.65
N GLU A 162 15.85 9.28 1.42
CA GLU A 162 14.92 8.14 1.40
C GLU A 162 14.93 7.38 0.07
N THR A 163 15.45 7.96 -1.01
CA THR A 163 15.55 7.31 -2.33
C THR A 163 16.95 6.76 -2.61
N PHE A 164 17.11 5.93 -3.65
CA PHE A 164 18.40 5.43 -4.11
C PHE A 164 19.24 6.42 -4.93
N GLY A 165 18.80 7.67 -5.11
CA GLY A 165 19.56 8.72 -5.78
C GLY A 165 18.88 9.28 -7.03
N GLU A 166 19.66 9.65 -8.04
CA GLU A 166 19.19 10.43 -9.21
C GLU A 166 19.03 9.61 -10.50
N ASP A 167 19.53 8.37 -10.51
CA ASP A 167 19.55 7.52 -11.70
C ASP A 167 18.39 6.50 -11.69
N PRO A 168 17.40 6.61 -12.61
CA PRO A 168 16.27 5.70 -12.63
C PRO A 168 16.62 4.24 -12.92
N PHE A 169 17.72 3.95 -13.60
CA PHE A 169 18.13 2.56 -13.83
C PHE A 169 18.56 1.92 -12.51
N LEU A 170 19.47 2.57 -11.78
CA LEU A 170 19.92 2.13 -10.46
C LEU A 170 18.74 2.04 -9.48
N ILE A 171 17.87 3.05 -9.43
CA ILE A 171 16.65 3.01 -8.60
C ILE A 171 15.82 1.76 -8.93
N GLY A 172 15.59 1.47 -10.21
CA GLY A 172 14.84 0.30 -10.64
C GLY A 172 15.50 -1.00 -10.20
N GLU A 173 16.80 -1.16 -10.41
CA GLU A 173 17.55 -2.37 -10.01
C GLU A 173 17.49 -2.63 -8.51
N LEU A 174 17.76 -1.60 -7.69
CA LEU A 174 17.82 -1.74 -6.24
C LEU A 174 16.42 -1.84 -5.62
N ALA A 175 15.43 -1.13 -6.15
CA ALA A 175 14.05 -1.26 -5.71
C ALA A 175 13.48 -2.65 -6.02
N SER A 176 13.75 -3.19 -7.21
CA SER A 176 13.42 -4.58 -7.57
C SER A 176 14.02 -5.57 -6.57
N ALA A 177 15.28 -5.38 -6.19
CA ALA A 177 15.95 -6.22 -5.21
C ALA A 177 15.30 -6.14 -3.81
N MET A 178 14.94 -4.93 -3.34
CA MET A 178 14.20 -4.79 -2.09
C MET A 178 12.82 -5.46 -2.14
N VAL A 179 12.08 -5.29 -3.25
CA VAL A 179 10.77 -5.92 -3.42
C VAL A 179 10.87 -7.45 -3.33
N ARG A 180 11.88 -8.06 -3.99
CA ARG A 180 12.14 -9.50 -3.85
C ARG A 180 12.47 -9.89 -2.41
N GLY A 181 13.35 -9.13 -1.74
CA GLY A 181 13.71 -9.40 -0.35
C GLY A 181 12.51 -9.35 0.60
N TYR A 182 11.66 -8.33 0.47
CA TYR A 182 10.46 -8.18 1.29
C TYR A 182 9.45 -9.31 1.05
N GLN A 183 9.16 -9.60 -0.22
CA GLN A 183 8.09 -10.54 -0.59
C GLN A 183 8.55 -12.01 -0.60
N GLY A 184 9.84 -12.28 -0.37
CA GLY A 184 10.39 -13.62 -0.17
C GLY A 184 10.01 -14.61 -1.27
N ASP A 185 9.63 -15.82 -0.85
CA ASP A 185 9.17 -16.89 -1.74
C ASP A 185 7.70 -16.72 -2.18
N GLY A 186 7.05 -15.62 -1.80
CA GLY A 186 5.69 -15.27 -2.20
C GLY A 186 4.77 -14.95 -1.03
N LEU A 187 3.47 -14.83 -1.32
CA LEU A 187 2.46 -14.40 -0.35
C LEU A 187 2.12 -15.45 0.72
N ASP A 188 2.53 -16.70 0.51
CA ASP A 188 2.35 -17.80 1.47
C ASP A 188 3.56 -17.98 2.40
N ASP A 189 4.64 -17.21 2.20
CA ASP A 189 5.79 -17.19 3.11
C ASP A 189 5.39 -16.43 4.40
N PRO A 190 5.37 -17.09 5.58
CA PRO A 190 4.95 -16.48 6.83
C PRO A 190 5.92 -15.40 7.34
N THR A 191 7.08 -15.28 6.72
CA THR A 191 8.13 -14.31 7.03
C THR A 191 8.31 -13.26 5.93
N ALA A 192 7.48 -13.31 4.88
CA ALA A 192 7.40 -12.27 3.86
C ALA A 192 6.41 -11.17 4.27
N ILE A 193 6.64 -9.97 3.76
CA ILE A 193 5.74 -8.83 3.88
C ILE A 193 5.51 -8.19 2.51
N LEU A 194 4.32 -7.63 2.30
CA LEU A 194 3.99 -6.90 1.08
C LEU A 194 4.88 -5.68 0.93
N ALA A 195 5.50 -5.51 -0.25
CA ALA A 195 6.24 -4.31 -0.58
C ALA A 195 5.30 -3.22 -1.14
N THR A 196 5.68 -1.96 -0.96
CA THR A 196 5.01 -0.79 -1.53
C THR A 196 5.98 0.08 -2.31
N ALA A 197 5.86 0.12 -3.63
CA ALA A 197 6.61 1.09 -4.40
C ALA A 197 5.99 2.48 -4.23
N LYS A 198 6.78 3.46 -3.74
CA LYS A 198 6.27 4.81 -3.47
C LYS A 198 7.23 5.93 -3.90
N HIS A 199 6.79 7.14 -4.20
CA HIS A 199 5.41 7.58 -4.33
C HIS A 199 5.13 7.74 -5.82
N PHE A 200 4.19 6.95 -6.34
CA PHE A 200 3.84 6.89 -7.75
C PHE A 200 3.07 8.16 -8.14
N ALA A 201 3.50 9.00 -9.09
CA ALA A 201 4.86 9.08 -9.64
C ALA A 201 5.26 10.54 -9.87
N GLY A 202 6.55 10.84 -9.73
CA GLY A 202 7.10 12.20 -9.93
C GLY A 202 7.19 13.05 -8.66
N TYR A 203 6.96 12.46 -7.48
CA TYR A 203 6.83 13.23 -6.23
C TYR A 203 8.07 14.06 -5.86
N SER A 204 9.27 13.61 -6.22
CA SER A 204 10.51 14.29 -5.83
C SER A 204 10.87 15.55 -6.61
N GLU A 205 10.09 15.92 -7.64
CA GLU A 205 10.39 17.09 -8.48
C GLU A 205 9.31 18.17 -8.35
N THR A 206 8.87 18.39 -7.12
CA THR A 206 7.99 19.51 -6.79
C THR A 206 8.70 20.86 -6.89
N GLN A 207 7.92 21.92 -7.07
CA GLN A 207 8.43 23.28 -7.25
C GLN A 207 9.24 23.77 -6.05
N GLY A 208 10.54 23.97 -6.29
CA GLY A 208 11.50 24.41 -5.28
C GLY A 208 11.88 23.35 -4.25
N GLY A 209 11.63 22.06 -4.54
CA GLY A 209 11.87 20.96 -3.61
C GLY A 209 10.92 20.95 -2.41
N ARG A 210 9.73 21.56 -2.53
CA ARG A 210 8.76 21.61 -1.43
C ARG A 210 7.95 20.32 -1.36
N ASP A 211 8.01 19.65 -0.22
CA ASP A 211 7.23 18.44 -0.01
C ASP A 211 5.72 18.70 -0.20
N ALA A 212 5.00 17.70 -0.72
CA ALA A 212 3.55 17.72 -0.97
C ALA A 212 3.00 18.89 -1.83
N SER A 213 3.83 19.49 -2.69
CA SER A 213 3.42 20.59 -3.56
C SER A 213 3.33 20.20 -5.04
N GLU A 214 2.96 21.15 -5.91
CA GLU A 214 2.86 20.93 -7.36
C GLU A 214 4.21 20.56 -7.99
N ALA A 215 4.16 19.65 -8.96
CA ALA A 215 5.30 19.20 -9.74
C ALA A 215 5.08 19.48 -11.24
N ASP A 216 5.91 20.35 -11.83
CA ASP A 216 5.81 20.72 -13.25
C ASP A 216 6.53 19.68 -14.11
N ILE A 217 5.89 18.52 -14.27
CA ILE A 217 6.47 17.38 -14.98
C ILE A 217 5.58 17.00 -16.17
N SER A 218 6.05 17.30 -17.38
CA SER A 218 5.38 16.84 -18.59
C SER A 218 5.25 15.31 -18.65
N ARG A 219 4.19 14.80 -19.28
CA ARG A 219 4.00 13.35 -19.53
C ARG A 219 5.23 12.69 -20.17
N ARG A 220 5.91 13.40 -21.10
CA ARG A 220 7.15 12.90 -21.72
C ARG A 220 8.22 12.65 -20.66
N LYS A 221 8.45 13.61 -19.77
CA LYS A 221 9.45 13.51 -18.71
C LYS A 221 9.09 12.42 -17.70
N LEU A 222 7.81 12.30 -17.32
CA LEU A 222 7.31 11.18 -16.51
C LEU A 222 7.67 9.83 -17.16
N ARG A 223 7.30 9.63 -18.43
CA ARG A 223 7.59 8.38 -19.16
C ARG A 223 9.08 8.10 -19.33
N SER A 224 9.89 9.14 -19.55
CA SER A 224 11.32 8.96 -19.81
C SER A 224 12.13 8.67 -18.55
N TRP A 225 11.74 9.22 -17.40
CA TRP A 225 12.56 9.19 -16.19
C TRP A 225 11.85 8.56 -15.00
N PHE A 226 10.65 9.03 -14.66
CA PHE A 226 10.00 8.70 -13.38
C PHE A 226 9.23 7.39 -13.40
N LEU A 227 8.61 7.02 -14.52
CA LEU A 227 7.82 5.80 -14.65
C LEU A 227 8.65 4.50 -14.84
N PRO A 228 9.79 4.48 -15.56
CA PRO A 228 10.57 3.27 -15.77
C PRO A 228 10.92 2.46 -14.51
N PRO A 229 11.37 3.05 -13.39
CA PRO A 229 11.65 2.26 -12.19
C PRO A 229 10.38 1.64 -11.57
N PHE A 230 9.24 2.33 -11.64
CA PHE A 230 7.95 1.79 -11.20
C PHE A 230 7.46 0.65 -12.11
N GLU A 231 7.55 0.80 -13.42
CA GLU A 231 7.19 -0.25 -14.39
C GLU A 231 7.99 -1.53 -14.13
N ARG A 232 9.28 -1.35 -13.82
CA ARG A 232 10.17 -2.46 -13.49
C ARG A 232 9.71 -3.21 -12.23
N VAL A 233 9.46 -2.52 -11.12
CA VAL A 233 9.02 -3.19 -9.88
C VAL A 233 7.60 -3.75 -9.99
N ALA A 234 6.74 -3.18 -10.84
CA ALA A 234 5.45 -3.77 -11.19
C ALA A 234 5.65 -5.15 -11.86
N ARG A 235 6.57 -5.25 -12.83
CA ARG A 235 6.92 -6.52 -13.51
C ARG A 235 7.65 -7.50 -12.60
N GLU A 236 8.44 -7.01 -11.64
CA GLU A 236 9.05 -7.81 -10.56
C GLU A 236 7.99 -8.46 -9.67
N GLY A 237 6.80 -7.87 -9.59
CA GLY A 237 5.68 -8.38 -8.81
C GLY A 237 5.41 -7.62 -7.52
N CYS A 238 5.85 -6.36 -7.39
CA CYS A 238 5.48 -5.48 -6.28
C CYS A 238 3.95 -5.37 -6.17
N ARG A 239 3.39 -5.71 -5.02
CA ARG A 239 1.93 -5.90 -4.87
C ARG A 239 1.15 -4.63 -4.56
N THR A 240 1.81 -3.59 -4.07
CA THR A 240 1.14 -2.33 -3.74
C THR A 240 1.92 -1.12 -4.21
N PHE A 241 1.23 -0.09 -4.69
CA PHE A 241 1.79 1.21 -5.04
C PHE A 241 1.14 2.29 -4.18
N MET A 242 1.95 3.17 -3.60
CA MET A 242 1.45 4.35 -2.88
C MET A 242 1.51 5.58 -3.77
N LEU A 243 0.40 6.30 -3.85
CA LEU A 243 0.23 7.45 -4.75
C LEU A 243 0.86 8.72 -4.13
N GLY A 244 1.55 9.52 -4.95
CA GLY A 244 2.19 10.75 -4.52
C GLY A 244 1.23 11.87 -4.13
N TYR A 245 1.70 12.74 -3.23
CA TYR A 245 0.97 13.92 -2.76
C TYR A 245 0.80 15.01 -3.81
N GLN A 246 1.71 15.09 -4.78
CA GLN A 246 1.78 16.17 -5.73
C GLN A 246 0.61 16.19 -6.72
N SER A 247 0.37 17.37 -7.29
CA SER A 247 -0.31 17.53 -8.56
C SER A 247 0.70 17.64 -9.70
N THR A 248 0.30 17.22 -10.90
CA THR A 248 1.03 17.42 -12.15
C THR A 248 0.09 18.05 -13.16
N ASP A 249 0.49 19.19 -13.75
CA ASP A 249 -0.35 19.99 -14.64
C ASP A 249 -1.73 20.29 -14.00
N GLY A 250 -1.75 20.65 -12.71
CA GLY A 250 -2.97 20.91 -11.95
C GLY A 250 -3.82 19.69 -11.56
N VAL A 251 -3.41 18.46 -11.90
CA VAL A 251 -4.15 17.23 -11.57
C VAL A 251 -3.44 16.41 -10.48
N PRO A 252 -4.04 16.12 -9.31
CA PRO A 252 -3.45 15.31 -8.25
C PRO A 252 -3.25 13.90 -8.72
N ILE A 253 -2.14 13.26 -8.32
CA ILE A 253 -1.88 11.89 -8.75
C ILE A 253 -2.99 10.92 -8.29
N THR A 254 -3.55 11.14 -7.09
CA THR A 254 -4.63 10.32 -6.52
C THR A 254 -5.87 10.21 -7.40
N VAL A 255 -6.10 11.15 -8.31
CA VAL A 255 -7.25 11.16 -9.24
C VAL A 255 -6.82 11.31 -10.71
N ASN A 256 -5.55 11.05 -11.03
CA ASN A 256 -5.01 11.23 -12.37
C ASN A 256 -5.32 10.02 -13.27
N ASP A 257 -6.41 10.10 -14.03
CA ASP A 257 -6.90 9.00 -14.88
C ASP A 257 -5.87 8.50 -15.91
N TRP A 258 -5.08 9.42 -16.48
CA TRP A 258 -4.02 9.04 -17.41
C TRP A 258 -2.96 8.14 -16.75
N LEU A 259 -2.50 8.47 -15.54
CA LEU A 259 -1.52 7.64 -14.83
C LEU A 259 -2.13 6.36 -14.29
N LEU A 260 -3.31 6.45 -13.65
CA LEU A 260 -3.87 5.33 -12.91
C LEU A 260 -4.58 4.33 -13.84
N SER A 261 -5.41 4.81 -14.76
CA SER A 261 -6.22 3.96 -15.63
C SER A 261 -5.48 3.62 -16.92
N GLU A 262 -5.03 4.63 -17.68
CA GLU A 262 -4.42 4.37 -19.00
C GLU A 262 -3.05 3.70 -18.87
N VAL A 263 -2.13 4.29 -18.08
CA VAL A 263 -0.77 3.75 -17.94
C VAL A 263 -0.75 2.51 -17.05
N LEU A 264 -1.15 2.64 -15.79
CA LEU A 264 -0.92 1.59 -14.80
C LEU A 264 -1.86 0.38 -14.99
N ARG A 265 -3.18 0.58 -15.16
CA ARG A 265 -4.10 -0.53 -15.44
C ARG A 265 -4.09 -0.98 -16.89
N GLY A 266 -4.03 -0.04 -17.84
CA GLY A 266 -4.08 -0.33 -19.28
C GLY A 266 -2.75 -0.85 -19.84
N GLU A 267 -1.77 0.03 -19.98
CA GLU A 267 -0.49 -0.28 -20.64
C GLU A 267 0.32 -1.33 -19.88
N TRP A 268 0.38 -1.24 -18.54
CA TRP A 268 1.18 -2.16 -17.74
C TRP A 268 0.41 -3.41 -17.32
N GLY A 269 -0.92 -3.41 -17.39
CA GLY A 269 -1.74 -4.50 -16.88
C GLY A 269 -1.55 -4.74 -15.38
N TYR A 270 -1.18 -3.71 -14.61
CA TYR A 270 -0.92 -3.87 -13.17
C TYR A 270 -2.21 -4.22 -12.43
N THR A 271 -2.20 -5.30 -11.66
CA THR A 271 -3.37 -5.79 -10.91
C THR A 271 -3.24 -5.62 -9.40
N GLY A 272 -2.15 -5.01 -8.91
CA GLY A 272 -1.94 -4.78 -7.48
C GLY A 272 -2.83 -3.69 -6.89
N THR A 273 -2.70 -3.50 -5.58
CA THR A 273 -3.49 -2.52 -4.82
C THR A 273 -2.85 -1.14 -4.89
N LEU A 274 -3.68 -0.11 -5.06
CA LEU A 274 -3.25 1.28 -4.91
C LEU A 274 -3.66 1.77 -3.53
N ILE A 275 -2.73 2.41 -2.83
CA ILE A 275 -3.00 3.06 -1.55
C ILE A 275 -2.70 4.55 -1.67
N THR A 276 -3.52 5.40 -1.07
CA THR A 276 -3.20 6.82 -0.96
C THR A 276 -2.12 7.02 0.09
N ASP A 277 -1.30 8.04 -0.06
CA ASP A 277 -0.48 8.52 1.06
C ASP A 277 -1.38 9.12 2.16
N TRP A 278 -0.80 9.43 3.32
CA TRP A 278 -1.49 9.87 4.53
C TRP A 278 -2.38 11.12 4.31
N ASP A 279 -3.68 10.95 4.50
CA ASP A 279 -4.71 11.99 4.27
C ASP A 279 -4.58 12.69 2.91
N ASN A 280 -4.08 11.99 1.89
CA ASN A 280 -3.86 12.60 0.58
C ASN A 280 -5.18 12.95 -0.12
N VAL A 281 -6.28 12.26 0.20
CA VAL A 281 -7.63 12.64 -0.25
C VAL A 281 -8.05 13.97 0.38
N GLY A 282 -7.79 14.17 1.68
CA GLY A 282 -8.05 15.45 2.36
C GLY A 282 -7.25 16.59 1.74
N ARG A 283 -5.97 16.35 1.39
CA ARG A 283 -5.11 17.36 0.74
C ARG A 283 -5.67 17.90 -0.58
N ILE A 284 -6.44 17.10 -1.33
CA ILE A 284 -7.13 17.57 -2.55
C ILE A 284 -8.08 18.74 -2.24
N VAL A 285 -8.67 18.75 -1.04
CA VAL A 285 -9.57 19.78 -0.55
C VAL A 285 -8.79 20.97 0.02
N TRP A 286 -7.97 20.72 1.05
CA TRP A 286 -7.43 21.80 1.87
C TRP A 286 -6.10 22.37 1.39
N GLU A 287 -5.31 21.63 0.61
CA GLU A 287 -4.00 22.07 0.07
C GLU A 287 -4.07 22.40 -1.42
N GLN A 288 -4.54 21.46 -2.24
CA GLN A 288 -4.56 21.57 -3.70
C GLN A 288 -5.78 22.34 -4.23
N LYS A 289 -6.82 22.51 -3.40
CA LYS A 289 -8.03 23.32 -3.70
C LYS A 289 -8.78 22.89 -4.96
N ILE A 290 -8.81 21.60 -5.26
CA ILE A 290 -9.49 21.07 -6.46
C ILE A 290 -10.96 20.75 -6.19
N GLN A 291 -11.28 20.38 -4.96
CA GLN A 291 -12.64 20.26 -4.46
C GLN A 291 -12.80 21.15 -3.21
N PRO A 292 -12.62 22.48 -3.34
CA PRO A 292 -12.51 23.38 -2.18
C PRO A 292 -13.83 23.55 -1.42
N ASP A 293 -14.94 23.12 -2.02
CA ASP A 293 -16.31 23.15 -1.49
C ASP A 293 -16.73 21.87 -0.74
N TYR A 294 -15.89 20.83 -0.77
CA TYR A 294 -16.09 19.60 -0.01
C TYR A 294 -15.51 19.77 1.41
N ALA A 295 -16.26 20.44 2.29
CA ALA A 295 -15.90 20.67 3.70
C ALA A 295 -16.71 19.77 4.66
#